data_AF-A0A848UZW1-F1
#
_entry.id   AF-A0A848UZW1-F1
#
_cell.length_a   1.000
_cell.length_b   1.000
_cell.length_c   1.000
_cell.angle_alpha   90.00
_cell.angle_beta   90.00
_cell.angle_gamma   90.00
#
_symmetry.space_group_name_H-M   'P 1'
#
loop_
_entity.id
_entity.type
_entity.pdbx_description
1 polymer ?
#
loop_
_entity_poly.entity_id
_entity_poly.type
_entity_poly.pdbx_seq_one_letter_code
_entity_poly.pdbx_strand_id
1 'polypeptide(L)'
;LTDDYVFESPNNIGNYTASVITWPTAFIKDDEDFDSDTFREFLDSRITISERLNALTYNDNEPLGNGFYDGWGPTSQDVVIPAFVAAYTGEEASGISLDAFKTKVQPNWRVTYDGLSKNKRLKQYFKQFSVSHTYRSTFSTQYVTNLDYEETADGLPIARDQSDFANFIPQRQINTVTISEQLSPLLGFDMTIKTKKKNDPQLKLEWKKDRSASLGLSNYQITETKSNTFVLGVGYKFTEVPNPFARKRGSRLPIAFLSDTELEVRTDLTIRDNVTIIRKMVERQNQVTAGQKLISIKTSADMKVSDKLTLRFFYDHQLTRPKISTSFPTSNISTGVSLRFTLTQ
;
A
#
# COMPACT_ATOMS: atom_id res chain seq x y z
N LEU A 1 41.53 22.74 35.35
CA LEU A 1 40.79 22.81 34.08
C LEU A 1 40.40 21.39 33.75
N THR A 2 39.25 20.94 34.25
CA THR A 2 38.60 19.73 33.74
C THR A 2 37.98 20.15 32.41
N ASP A 3 38.54 19.66 31.31
CA ASP A 3 37.92 19.75 29.98
C ASP A 3 36.64 18.89 30.02
N ASP A 4 35.57 19.44 30.59
CA ASP A 4 34.25 18.85 30.50
C ASP A 4 33.76 19.05 29.06
N TYR A 5 33.47 17.94 28.39
CA TYR A 5 32.89 17.95 27.05
C TYR A 5 31.57 18.73 27.07
N VAL A 6 31.54 19.88 26.41
CA VAL A 6 30.32 20.64 26.13
C VAL A 6 29.78 20.19 24.77
N PHE A 7 28.57 19.66 24.75
CA PHE A 7 27.87 19.35 23.51
C PHE A 7 27.28 20.63 22.93
N GLU A 8 28.02 21.28 22.04
CA GLU A 8 27.52 22.45 21.31
C GLU A 8 26.67 22.00 20.11
N SER A 9 25.41 22.45 20.07
CA SER A 9 24.45 22.25 18.96
C SER A 9 24.34 20.79 18.46
N PRO A 10 24.04 19.81 19.33
CA PRO A 10 23.86 18.43 18.91
C PRO A 10 22.67 18.30 17.97
N ASN A 11 22.93 17.84 16.74
CA ASN A 11 21.88 17.57 15.76
C ASN A 11 21.60 16.07 15.68
N ASN A 12 20.38 15.67 16.06
CA ASN A 12 19.93 14.29 15.97
C ASN A 12 18.96 14.14 14.79
N ILE A 13 19.28 13.22 13.90
CA ILE A 13 18.40 12.79 12.82
C ILE A 13 17.95 11.36 13.06
N GLY A 14 16.70 11.04 12.71
CA GLY A 14 16.20 9.70 12.91
C GLY A 14 14.96 9.39 12.10
N ASN A 15 14.69 8.09 11.98
CA ASN A 15 13.48 7.56 11.38
C ASN A 15 12.67 6.86 12.46
N TYR A 16 11.37 7.13 12.50
CA TYR A 16 10.42 6.43 13.36
C TYR A 16 9.42 5.67 12.51
N THR A 17 9.09 4.46 12.94
CA THR A 17 8.07 3.65 12.29
C THR A 17 7.31 2.86 13.35
N ALA A 18 5.98 2.96 13.31
CA ALA A 18 5.07 2.24 14.18
C ALA A 18 4.06 1.44 13.34
N SER A 19 3.63 0.30 13.87
CA SER A 19 2.48 -0.40 13.31
C SER A 19 1.22 0.23 13.89
N VAL A 20 0.29 0.61 13.02
CA VAL A 20 -1.00 1.25 13.39
C VAL A 20 -2.14 0.51 12.69
N ILE A 21 -3.38 0.75 13.10
CA ILE A 21 -4.57 0.25 12.41
C ILE A 21 -5.31 1.45 11.81
N THR A 22 -5.52 1.39 10.50
CA THR A 22 -6.25 2.39 9.70
C THR A 22 -7.44 1.77 8.95
N TRP A 23 -7.78 0.53 9.32
CA TRP A 23 -8.88 -0.27 8.78
C TRP A 23 -10.25 0.42 8.82
N PRO A 24 -10.64 1.17 9.88
CA PRO A 24 -11.94 1.85 9.92
C PRO A 24 -12.17 2.79 8.74
N THR A 25 -11.13 3.46 8.27
CA THR A 25 -11.21 4.45 7.18
C THR A 25 -10.85 3.87 5.81
N ALA A 26 -10.37 2.61 5.77
CA ALA A 26 -9.88 1.98 4.54
C ALA A 26 -10.93 1.88 3.44
N PHE A 27 -12.23 1.80 3.78
CA PHE A 27 -13.34 1.60 2.84
C PHE A 27 -14.14 2.86 2.50
N ILE A 28 -13.78 4.00 3.06
CA ILE A 28 -14.39 5.29 2.74
C ILE A 28 -14.07 5.63 1.28
N LYS A 29 -15.11 5.98 0.52
CA LYS A 29 -15.00 6.38 -0.88
C LYS A 29 -14.91 7.89 -0.97
N ASP A 30 -14.21 8.37 -1.99
CA ASP A 30 -14.25 9.79 -2.33
C ASP A 30 -15.54 10.08 -3.12
N ASP A 31 -16.08 11.30 -3.00
CA ASP A 31 -17.21 11.77 -3.78
C ASP A 31 -16.81 12.19 -5.22
N GLU A 32 -17.73 12.77 -5.98
CA GLU A 32 -17.49 13.20 -7.37
C GLU A 32 -16.43 14.31 -7.49
N ASP A 33 -16.27 15.12 -6.44
CA ASP A 33 -15.26 16.19 -6.34
C ASP A 33 -13.96 15.71 -5.67
N PHE A 34 -13.83 14.39 -5.46
CA PHE A 34 -12.71 13.73 -4.78
C PHE A 34 -12.53 14.18 -3.32
N ASP A 35 -13.57 14.72 -2.71
CA ASP A 35 -13.63 14.99 -1.28
C ASP A 35 -13.94 13.72 -0.50
N SER A 36 -13.44 13.66 0.72
CA SER A 36 -13.49 12.46 1.55
C SER A 36 -13.86 12.83 2.97
N ASP A 37 -14.73 12.04 3.59
CA ASP A 37 -15.08 12.22 5.00
C ASP A 37 -13.83 12.17 5.90
N THR A 38 -12.81 11.38 5.53
CA THR A 38 -11.52 11.36 6.25
C THR A 38 -10.76 12.68 6.17
N PHE A 39 -10.88 13.40 5.05
CA PHE A 39 -10.20 14.68 4.87
C PHE A 39 -10.93 15.79 5.63
N ARG A 40 -12.27 15.77 5.65
CA ARG A 40 -13.07 16.68 6.48
C ARG A 40 -12.79 16.47 7.96
N GLU A 41 -12.80 15.22 8.42
CA GLU A 41 -12.46 14.86 9.80
C GLU A 41 -11.06 15.33 10.18
N PHE A 42 -10.09 15.21 9.27
CA PHE A 42 -8.75 15.76 9.47
C PHE A 42 -8.76 17.28 9.67
N LEU A 43 -9.50 18.02 8.85
CA LEU A 43 -9.57 19.47 8.97
C LEU A 43 -10.20 19.90 10.30
N ASP A 44 -11.25 19.21 10.74
CA ASP A 44 -12.01 19.49 11.96
C ASP A 44 -11.24 19.07 13.22
N SER A 45 -10.60 17.90 13.20
CA SER A 45 -9.76 17.37 14.28
C SER A 45 -8.66 18.34 14.73
N ARG A 46 -8.13 19.18 13.82
CA ARG A 46 -7.07 20.14 14.16
C ARG A 46 -7.50 21.16 15.22
N ILE A 47 -8.76 21.58 15.23
CA ILE A 47 -9.27 22.53 16.23
C ILE A 47 -9.21 21.87 17.63
N THR A 48 -9.69 20.63 17.73
CA THR A 48 -9.67 19.85 18.97
C THR A 48 -8.25 19.59 19.47
N ILE A 49 -7.31 19.31 18.55
CA ILE A 49 -5.91 19.11 18.92
C ILE A 49 -5.26 20.40 19.42
N SER A 50 -5.52 21.54 18.77
CA SER A 50 -5.03 22.85 19.19
C SER A 50 -5.47 23.17 20.62
N GLU A 51 -6.73 22.90 20.94
CA GLU A 51 -7.28 23.03 22.31
C GLU A 51 -6.53 22.15 23.32
N ARG A 52 -6.30 20.87 22.97
CA ARG A 52 -5.58 19.93 23.85
C ARG A 52 -4.13 20.33 24.10
N LEU A 53 -3.44 20.84 23.08
CA LEU A 53 -2.08 21.33 23.22
C LEU A 53 -2.01 22.57 24.10
N ASN A 54 -2.94 23.52 23.92
CA ASN A 54 -3.05 24.69 24.78
C ASN A 54 -3.29 24.30 26.25
N ALA A 55 -4.21 23.37 26.51
CA ALA A 55 -4.52 22.90 27.88
C ALA A 55 -3.30 22.29 28.61
N LEU A 56 -2.30 21.79 27.88
CA LEU A 56 -1.06 21.24 28.44
C LEU A 56 0.06 22.27 28.58
N THR A 57 -0.01 23.40 27.86
CA THR A 57 1.03 24.43 27.87
C THR A 57 0.61 25.66 28.67
N TYR A 58 0.02 26.64 28.01
CA TYR A 58 -0.26 27.97 28.56
C TYR A 58 -1.68 28.07 29.12
N ASN A 59 -2.57 27.16 28.72
CA ASN A 59 -3.96 27.07 29.16
C ASN A 59 -4.71 28.41 29.02
N ASP A 60 -4.57 29.03 27.86
CA ASP A 60 -5.29 30.27 27.52
C ASP A 60 -6.81 30.01 27.48
N ASN A 61 -7.59 30.98 27.96
CA ASN A 61 -9.03 30.83 28.13
C ASN A 61 -9.84 30.90 26.83
N GLU A 62 -9.33 31.59 25.80
CA GLU A 62 -10.08 31.88 24.58
C GLU A 62 -9.26 31.56 23.33
N PRO A 63 -9.85 30.91 22.31
CA PRO A 63 -9.21 30.72 21.02
C PRO A 63 -9.12 32.06 20.26
N LEU A 64 -8.16 32.14 19.34
CA LEU A 64 -8.06 33.23 18.38
C LEU A 64 -9.27 33.23 17.44
N GLY A 65 -9.50 34.32 16.71
CA GLY A 65 -10.66 34.47 15.80
C GLY A 65 -10.75 33.44 14.66
N ASN A 66 -9.71 32.61 14.47
CA ASN A 66 -9.67 31.49 13.53
C ASN A 66 -10.08 30.13 14.17
N GLY A 67 -10.39 30.10 15.47
CA GLY A 67 -10.74 28.89 16.24
C GLY A 67 -9.55 28.11 16.80
N PHE A 68 -8.31 28.57 16.58
CA PHE A 68 -7.09 27.95 17.08
C PHE A 68 -6.52 28.73 18.27
N TYR A 69 -5.76 28.07 19.13
CA TYR A 69 -5.09 28.70 20.26
C TYR A 69 -3.74 29.31 19.85
N ASP A 70 -3.29 30.29 20.63
CA ASP A 70 -2.05 31.01 20.35
C ASP A 70 -0.83 30.07 20.39
N GLY A 71 0.05 30.19 19.38
CA GLY A 71 1.19 29.29 19.16
C GLY A 71 0.85 27.89 18.64
N TRP A 72 -0.44 27.49 18.67
CA TRP A 72 -0.95 26.22 18.15
C TRP A 72 -1.90 26.44 16.96
N GLY A 73 -1.41 27.13 15.93
CA GLY A 73 -2.19 27.51 14.76
C GLY A 73 -2.53 26.35 13.80
N PRO A 74 -3.31 26.63 12.74
CA PRO A 74 -3.80 25.64 11.78
C PRO A 74 -2.70 24.92 10.99
N THR A 75 -1.51 25.52 10.91
CA THR A 75 -0.33 25.01 10.21
C THR A 75 0.73 24.47 11.16
N SER A 76 0.51 24.53 12.47
CA SER A 76 1.46 24.00 13.45
C SER A 76 1.68 22.51 13.22
N GLN A 77 2.94 22.08 13.15
CA GLN A 77 3.30 20.68 12.98
C GLN A 77 2.62 19.80 14.04
N ASP A 78 2.68 20.23 15.30
CA ASP A 78 2.19 19.46 16.44
C ASP A 78 0.66 19.41 16.48
N VAL A 79 -0.02 20.30 15.76
CA VAL A 79 -1.47 20.24 15.53
C VAL A 79 -1.81 19.31 14.36
N VAL A 80 -1.12 19.50 13.23
CA VAL A 80 -1.47 18.86 11.96
C VAL A 80 -1.14 17.36 11.99
N ILE A 81 -0.02 16.94 12.59
CA ILE A 81 0.38 15.52 12.63
C ILE A 81 -0.63 14.66 13.40
N PRO A 82 -0.94 14.91 14.69
CA PRO A 82 -1.89 14.07 15.42
C PRO A 82 -3.31 14.17 14.86
N ALA A 83 -3.73 15.31 14.29
CA ALA A 83 -5.00 15.39 13.56
C ALA A 83 -5.01 14.48 12.33
N PHE A 84 -3.91 14.42 11.57
CA PHE A 84 -3.76 13.51 10.44
C PHE A 84 -3.78 12.05 10.89
N VAL A 85 -3.09 11.71 11.98
CA VAL A 85 -3.13 10.36 12.54
C VAL A 85 -4.55 9.99 12.97
N ALA A 86 -5.23 10.83 13.76
CA ALA A 86 -6.60 10.60 14.23
C ALA A 86 -7.57 10.34 13.08
N ALA A 87 -7.60 11.23 12.08
CA ALA A 87 -8.52 11.14 10.95
C ALA A 87 -8.27 9.91 10.07
N TYR A 88 -7.02 9.46 9.91
CA TYR A 88 -6.69 8.29 9.09
C TYR A 88 -6.74 6.97 9.87
N THR A 89 -6.56 6.96 11.18
CA THR A 89 -6.82 5.78 12.03
C THR A 89 -8.31 5.61 12.32
N GLY A 90 -9.09 6.69 12.23
CA GLY A 90 -10.50 6.72 12.63
C GLY A 90 -10.68 6.76 14.16
N GLU A 91 -9.66 7.24 14.88
CA GLU A 91 -9.73 7.49 16.32
C GLU A 91 -10.16 8.94 16.58
N GLU A 92 -10.85 9.20 17.69
CA GLU A 92 -11.25 10.56 18.04
C GLU A 92 -10.04 11.45 18.37
N ALA A 93 -10.06 12.69 17.88
CA ALA A 93 -9.02 13.68 18.17
C ALA A 93 -8.85 13.98 19.66
N SER A 94 -9.87 13.73 20.48
CA SER A 94 -9.84 13.86 21.95
C SER A 94 -8.92 12.84 22.63
N GLY A 95 -8.78 11.64 22.06
CA GLY A 95 -8.11 10.48 22.68
C GLY A 95 -6.75 10.12 22.09
N ILE A 96 -6.38 10.69 20.95
CA ILE A 96 -5.12 10.37 20.27
C ILE A 96 -3.89 10.93 21.03
N SER A 97 -2.72 10.29 20.87
CA SER A 97 -1.45 10.86 21.32
C SER A 97 -1.13 12.14 20.52
N LEU A 98 -0.75 13.21 21.23
CA LEU A 98 -0.30 14.46 20.61
C LEU A 98 1.14 14.33 20.05
N ASP A 99 1.92 13.39 20.59
CA ASP A 99 3.28 13.10 20.14
C ASP A 99 3.26 11.99 19.08
N ALA A 100 3.80 12.30 17.90
CA ALA A 100 3.95 11.38 16.77
C ALA A 100 4.75 10.11 17.11
N PHE A 101 5.71 10.20 18.03
CA PHE A 101 6.57 9.08 18.45
C PHE A 101 5.92 8.19 19.51
N LYS A 102 4.86 8.67 20.14
CA LYS A 102 4.05 7.91 21.11
C LYS A 102 2.76 7.37 20.49
N THR A 103 2.73 7.26 19.16
CA THR A 103 1.62 6.63 18.45
C THR A 103 1.39 5.21 18.97
N LYS A 104 0.13 4.89 19.26
CA LYS A 104 -0.26 3.59 19.81
C LYS A 104 0.10 2.46 18.83
N VAL A 105 0.98 1.56 19.26
CA VAL A 105 1.36 0.40 18.44
C VAL A 105 0.24 -0.62 18.45
N GLN A 106 -0.23 -1.00 17.27
CA GLN A 106 -1.32 -1.96 17.09
C GLN A 106 -0.86 -3.14 16.21
N PRO A 107 -1.44 -4.34 16.40
CA PRO A 107 -1.02 -5.53 15.68
C PRO A 107 -1.47 -5.50 14.22
N ASN A 108 -0.56 -5.93 13.35
CA ASN A 108 -0.90 -6.38 12.01
C ASN A 108 -1.30 -7.86 12.06
N TRP A 109 -2.22 -8.30 11.20
CA TRP A 109 -2.69 -9.69 11.21
C TRP A 109 -2.62 -10.36 9.85
N ARG A 110 -2.37 -11.66 9.88
CA ARG A 110 -2.49 -12.56 8.73
C ARG A 110 -3.29 -13.77 9.16
N VAL A 111 -4.36 -14.04 8.43
CA VAL A 111 -5.25 -15.17 8.67
C VAL A 111 -5.24 -16.04 7.42
N THR A 112 -4.89 -17.31 7.59
CA THR A 112 -4.99 -18.32 6.54
C THR A 112 -5.80 -19.49 7.06
N TYR A 113 -6.78 -19.95 6.28
CA TYR A 113 -7.65 -21.05 6.62
C TYR A 113 -7.75 -22.05 5.47
N ASP A 114 -7.15 -23.23 5.68
CA ASP A 114 -7.12 -24.33 4.69
C ASP A 114 -8.16 -25.43 4.98
N GLY A 115 -8.96 -25.25 6.03
CA GLY A 115 -9.89 -26.27 6.55
C GLY A 115 -11.13 -26.50 5.68
N LEU A 116 -11.42 -25.62 4.72
CA LEU A 116 -12.61 -25.73 3.86
C LEU A 116 -12.62 -27.00 3.01
N SER A 117 -11.44 -27.52 2.67
CA SER A 117 -11.25 -28.80 1.98
C SER A 117 -11.74 -30.02 2.77
N LYS A 118 -11.92 -29.91 4.10
CA LYS A 118 -12.38 -31.00 4.98
C LYS A 118 -13.90 -31.12 5.07
N ASN A 119 -14.66 -30.10 4.65
CA ASN A 119 -16.12 -30.13 4.66
C ASN A 119 -16.65 -31.15 3.64
N LYS A 120 -17.62 -32.00 4.04
CA LYS A 120 -18.21 -33.07 3.21
C LYS A 120 -18.73 -32.56 1.85
N ARG A 121 -19.25 -31.33 1.77
CA ARG A 121 -19.75 -30.73 0.52
C ARG A 121 -18.61 -30.25 -0.40
N LEU A 122 -17.63 -29.54 0.14
CA LEU A 122 -16.54 -28.94 -0.65
C LEU A 122 -15.45 -29.96 -1.05
N LYS A 123 -15.24 -31.00 -0.23
CA LYS A 123 -14.31 -32.10 -0.52
C LYS A 123 -14.61 -32.85 -1.82
N GLN A 124 -15.87 -32.81 -2.29
CA GLN A 124 -16.27 -33.43 -3.55
C GLN A 124 -15.74 -32.68 -4.77
N TYR A 125 -15.59 -31.35 -4.66
CA TYR A 125 -15.21 -30.47 -5.77
C TYR A 125 -13.74 -30.03 -5.69
N PHE A 126 -13.19 -29.84 -4.49
CA PHE A 126 -11.86 -29.27 -4.28
C PHE A 126 -10.93 -30.27 -3.58
N LYS A 127 -9.70 -30.39 -4.11
CA LYS A 127 -8.56 -31.08 -3.49
C LYS A 127 -7.93 -30.20 -2.40
N GLN A 128 -7.80 -28.91 -2.68
CA GLN A 128 -7.32 -27.89 -1.74
C GLN A 128 -8.19 -26.64 -1.88
N PHE A 129 -8.49 -26.01 -0.75
CA PHE A 129 -9.17 -24.73 -0.69
C PHE A 129 -8.58 -23.96 0.48
N SER A 130 -7.87 -22.87 0.17
CA SER A 130 -7.29 -21.94 1.13
C SER A 130 -7.97 -20.59 1.01
N VAL A 131 -8.34 -20.00 2.15
CA VAL A 131 -8.70 -18.58 2.25
C VAL A 131 -7.58 -17.88 2.98
N SER A 132 -7.10 -16.77 2.43
CA SER A 132 -6.08 -15.94 3.03
C SER A 132 -6.54 -14.49 3.09
N HIS A 133 -6.15 -13.83 4.18
CA HIS A 133 -6.33 -12.40 4.41
C HIS A 133 -5.08 -11.89 5.11
N THR A 134 -4.48 -10.81 4.61
CA THR A 134 -3.33 -10.16 5.24
C THR A 134 -3.58 -8.66 5.32
N TYR A 135 -3.43 -8.13 6.53
CA TYR A 135 -3.48 -6.71 6.80
C TYR A 135 -2.13 -6.22 7.34
N ARG A 136 -1.63 -5.13 6.75
CA ARG A 136 -0.46 -4.43 7.26
C ARG A 136 -0.72 -2.92 7.16
N SER A 137 -0.57 -2.21 8.27
CA SER A 137 -0.54 -0.75 8.26
C SER A 137 0.62 -0.24 9.12
N THR A 138 1.31 0.77 8.59
CA THR A 138 2.50 1.36 9.18
C THR A 138 2.45 2.87 9.08
N PHE A 139 2.70 3.53 10.19
CA PHE A 139 3.00 4.94 10.29
C PHE A 139 4.52 5.12 10.25
N SER A 140 5.01 6.05 9.45
CA SER A 140 6.44 6.36 9.35
C SER A 140 6.65 7.86 9.26
N THR A 141 7.68 8.34 9.94
CA THR A 141 8.11 9.74 9.87
C THR A 141 9.62 9.86 10.06
N GLN A 142 10.21 10.94 9.54
CA GLN A 142 11.61 11.28 9.70
C GLN A 142 11.69 12.60 10.45
N TYR A 143 12.66 12.72 11.35
CA TYR A 143 12.86 13.94 12.12
C TYR A 143 14.31 14.39 12.14
N VAL A 144 14.46 15.69 12.34
CA VAL A 144 15.71 16.38 12.65
C VAL A 144 15.45 17.25 13.88
N THR A 145 16.36 17.31 14.83
CA THR A 145 16.22 18.23 15.96
C THR A 145 16.31 19.67 15.47
N ASN A 146 15.41 20.52 15.96
CA ASN A 146 15.43 21.93 15.63
C ASN A 146 16.37 22.68 16.57
N LEU A 147 17.32 23.44 16.02
CA LEU A 147 18.29 24.23 16.79
C LEU A 147 17.68 25.54 17.30
N ASP A 148 16.61 26.01 16.67
CA ASP A 148 15.88 27.23 17.05
C ASP A 148 14.80 26.96 18.11
N TYR A 149 14.71 25.72 18.60
CA TYR A 149 13.81 25.36 19.68
C TYR A 149 14.33 25.91 21.01
N GLU A 150 13.51 26.73 21.66
CA GLU A 150 13.78 27.22 23.02
C GLU A 150 12.61 26.87 23.93
N GLU A 151 12.94 26.47 25.16
CA GLU A 151 11.98 26.11 26.20
C GLU A 151 12.23 26.84 27.51
N THR A 152 11.16 27.05 28.28
CA THR A 152 11.22 27.58 29.64
C THR A 152 11.81 26.53 30.60
N ALA A 153 12.22 26.94 31.80
CA ALA A 153 12.65 26.00 32.86
C ALA A 153 11.61 24.91 33.19
N ASP A 154 10.33 25.17 32.92
CA ASP A 154 9.21 24.24 33.09
C ASP A 154 8.96 23.34 31.85
N GLY A 155 9.78 23.43 30.80
CA GLY A 155 9.68 22.62 29.57
C GLY A 155 8.64 23.11 28.56
N LEU A 156 8.20 24.36 28.68
CA LEU A 156 7.22 24.97 27.78
C LEU A 156 7.89 25.66 26.57
N PRO A 157 7.41 25.47 25.34
CA PRO A 157 8.01 26.09 24.15
C PRO A 157 7.79 27.60 24.14
N ILE A 158 8.85 28.37 23.88
CA ILE A 158 8.78 29.85 23.83
C ILE A 158 9.14 30.42 22.45
N ALA A 159 9.98 29.72 21.70
CA ALA A 159 10.40 30.17 20.37
C ALA A 159 9.22 30.07 19.39
N ARG A 160 9.04 31.13 18.58
CA ARG A 160 7.97 31.22 17.59
C ARG A 160 8.52 31.37 16.18
N ASP A 161 7.83 30.74 15.24
CA ASP A 161 8.11 30.91 13.82
C ASP A 161 7.68 32.30 13.33
N GLN A 162 8.22 32.70 12.16
CA GLN A 162 7.83 33.94 11.49
C GLN A 162 6.65 33.72 10.53
N SER A 163 5.80 32.72 10.76
CA SER A 163 4.62 32.47 9.95
C SER A 163 3.48 33.44 10.33
N ASP A 164 2.46 33.54 9.48
CA ASP A 164 1.27 34.36 9.72
C ASP A 164 0.53 34.00 11.04
N PHE A 165 0.74 32.78 11.55
CA PHE A 165 0.11 32.26 12.77
C PHE A 165 1.05 32.23 13.98
N ALA A 166 2.33 32.63 13.84
CA ALA A 166 3.33 32.65 14.90
C ALA A 166 3.34 31.38 15.78
N ASN A 167 3.46 30.22 15.14
CA ASN A 167 3.40 28.91 15.81
C ASN A 167 4.66 28.67 16.64
N PHE A 168 4.54 27.85 17.69
CA PHE A 168 5.71 27.39 18.42
C PHE A 168 6.61 26.53 17.53
N ILE A 169 7.91 26.80 17.61
CA ILE A 169 8.92 25.99 16.93
C ILE A 169 8.95 24.62 17.63
N PRO A 170 8.82 23.49 16.90
CA PRO A 170 8.85 22.17 17.52
C PRO A 170 10.28 21.73 17.82
N GLN A 171 10.48 21.00 18.93
CA GLN A 171 11.79 20.41 19.29
C GLN A 171 12.35 19.50 18.19
N ARG A 172 11.45 18.79 17.48
CA ARG A 172 11.78 17.91 16.37
C ARG A 172 11.06 18.39 15.13
N GLN A 173 11.81 18.82 14.13
CA GLN A 173 11.28 19.18 12.84
C GLN A 173 11.01 17.92 12.01
N ILE A 174 9.78 17.79 11.54
CA ILE A 174 9.29 16.71 10.69
C ILE A 174 8.87 17.32 9.36
N ASN A 175 9.36 16.79 8.25
CA ASN A 175 8.99 17.26 6.91
C ASN A 175 7.78 16.51 6.34
N THR A 176 7.77 15.20 6.54
CA THR A 176 6.76 14.32 5.96
C THR A 176 6.34 13.24 6.95
N VAL A 177 5.03 12.99 6.98
CA VAL A 177 4.43 11.88 7.70
C VAL A 177 3.72 10.99 6.70
N THR A 178 3.95 9.68 6.77
CA THR A 178 3.33 8.72 5.84
C THR A 178 2.65 7.59 6.59
N ILE A 179 1.40 7.32 6.20
CA ILE A 179 0.64 6.14 6.58
C ILE A 179 0.54 5.25 5.34
N SER A 180 1.10 4.04 5.43
CA SER A 180 1.00 3.02 4.38
C SER A 180 0.14 1.87 4.89
N GLU A 181 -0.96 1.61 4.20
CA GLU A 181 -1.91 0.54 4.46
C GLU A 181 -1.96 -0.43 3.27
N GLN A 182 -1.84 -1.71 3.54
CA GLN A 182 -1.76 -2.77 2.54
C GLN A 182 -2.66 -3.93 2.96
N LEU A 183 -3.59 -4.26 2.07
CA LEU A 183 -4.47 -5.41 2.14
C LEU A 183 -4.14 -6.33 0.98
N SER A 184 -3.12 -7.16 1.15
CA SER A 184 -2.54 -7.97 0.09
C SER A 184 -2.36 -9.42 0.55
N PRO A 185 -3.38 -10.29 0.40
CA PRO A 185 -4.71 -10.01 -0.14
C PRO A 185 -5.71 -9.50 0.93
N LEU A 186 -6.64 -8.63 0.52
CA LEU A 186 -7.88 -8.37 1.26
C LEU A 186 -8.71 -9.65 1.34
N LEU A 187 -8.86 -10.36 0.23
CA LEU A 187 -9.42 -11.70 0.18
C LEU A 187 -8.67 -12.48 -0.89
N GLY A 188 -8.02 -13.56 -0.48
CA GLY A 188 -7.33 -14.49 -1.36
C GLY A 188 -7.94 -15.86 -1.28
N PHE A 189 -8.38 -16.40 -2.41
CA PHE A 189 -8.82 -17.79 -2.55
C PHE A 189 -7.83 -18.54 -3.42
N ASP A 190 -7.25 -19.60 -2.87
CA ASP A 190 -6.42 -20.54 -3.62
C ASP A 190 -7.11 -21.91 -3.63
N MET A 191 -7.51 -22.35 -4.81
CA MET A 191 -8.32 -23.53 -4.99
C MET A 191 -7.64 -24.48 -5.97
N THR A 192 -7.46 -25.73 -5.56
CA THR A 192 -7.12 -26.83 -6.47
C THR A 192 -8.34 -27.71 -6.64
N ILE A 193 -8.86 -27.81 -7.86
CA ILE A 193 -10.08 -28.55 -8.20
C ILE A 193 -9.75 -30.04 -8.34
N LYS A 194 -10.61 -30.90 -7.81
CA LYS A 194 -10.46 -32.35 -7.93
C LYS A 194 -11.02 -32.82 -9.28
N THR A 195 -10.15 -33.37 -10.13
CA THR A 195 -10.57 -34.01 -11.39
C THR A 195 -10.50 -35.53 -11.27
N LYS A 196 -11.30 -36.27 -12.06
CA LYS A 196 -11.24 -37.74 -12.14
C LYS A 196 -9.93 -38.27 -12.77
N LYS A 197 -9.22 -37.42 -13.53
CA LYS A 197 -7.88 -37.69 -14.12
C LYS A 197 -6.78 -37.14 -13.20
N LYS A 198 -5.50 -37.45 -13.50
CA LYS A 198 -4.32 -36.88 -12.81
C LYS A 198 -4.09 -35.37 -13.07
N ASN A 199 -5.15 -34.63 -13.38
CA ASN A 199 -5.09 -33.20 -13.67
C ASN A 199 -5.62 -32.44 -12.46
N ASP A 200 -4.82 -31.50 -11.97
CA ASP A 200 -5.15 -30.64 -10.84
C ASP A 200 -5.32 -29.20 -11.36
N PRO A 201 -6.51 -28.80 -11.86
CA PRO A 201 -6.79 -27.40 -12.17
C PRO A 201 -6.60 -26.53 -10.94
N GLN A 202 -5.94 -25.40 -11.12
CA GLN A 202 -5.71 -24.39 -10.10
C GLN A 202 -6.51 -23.14 -10.45
N LEU A 203 -7.20 -22.59 -9.46
CA LEU A 203 -7.94 -21.35 -9.56
C LEU A 203 -7.52 -20.47 -8.39
N LYS A 204 -7.07 -19.26 -8.73
CA LYS A 204 -6.59 -18.27 -7.78
C LYS A 204 -7.39 -16.98 -7.96
N LEU A 205 -7.99 -16.49 -6.89
CA LEU A 205 -8.69 -15.21 -6.87
C LEU A 205 -8.07 -14.37 -5.76
N GLU A 206 -7.47 -13.23 -6.10
CA GLU A 206 -6.97 -12.28 -5.11
C GLU A 206 -7.60 -10.91 -5.33
N TRP A 207 -8.19 -10.37 -4.27
CA TRP A 207 -8.53 -8.97 -4.19
C TRP A 207 -7.51 -8.28 -3.29
N LYS A 208 -6.84 -7.26 -3.80
CA LYS A 208 -5.86 -6.44 -3.09
C LYS A 208 -6.32 -5.00 -3.03
N LYS A 209 -6.05 -4.34 -1.92
CA LYS A 209 -6.33 -2.92 -1.73
C LYS A 209 -5.15 -2.28 -1.01
N ASP A 210 -4.63 -1.20 -1.55
CA ASP A 210 -3.50 -0.48 -0.97
C ASP A 210 -3.85 1.00 -0.88
N ARG A 211 -3.45 1.64 0.21
CA ARG A 211 -3.59 3.07 0.43
C ARG A 211 -2.28 3.60 0.99
N SER A 212 -1.78 4.69 0.42
CA SER A 212 -0.63 5.43 0.94
C SER A 212 -1.02 6.89 1.07
N ALA A 213 -1.06 7.41 2.28
CA ALA A 213 -1.33 8.82 2.56
C ALA A 213 -0.06 9.46 3.12
N SER A 214 0.44 10.48 2.43
CA SER A 214 1.64 11.21 2.81
C SER A 214 1.30 12.68 3.00
N LEU A 215 1.42 13.16 4.24
CA LEU A 215 1.29 14.56 4.61
C LEU A 215 2.65 15.24 4.49
N GLY A 216 2.76 16.23 3.61
CA GLY A 216 3.90 17.15 3.54
C GLY A 216 3.63 18.40 4.38
N LEU A 217 4.51 18.69 5.34
CA LEU A 217 4.37 19.85 6.23
C LEU A 217 4.96 21.12 5.63
N SER A 218 5.88 21.01 4.68
CA SER A 218 6.45 22.17 3.98
C SER A 218 5.46 22.85 3.03
N ASN A 219 4.52 22.10 2.47
CA ASN A 219 3.51 22.60 1.53
C ASN A 219 2.07 22.46 2.04
N TYR A 220 1.88 21.83 3.21
CA TYR A 220 0.58 21.55 3.82
C TYR A 220 -0.39 20.80 2.90
N GLN A 221 0.10 19.74 2.25
CA GLN A 221 -0.68 18.92 1.32
C GLN A 221 -0.63 17.45 1.70
N ILE A 222 -1.76 16.77 1.56
CA ILE A 222 -1.86 15.32 1.68
C ILE A 222 -1.86 14.73 0.28
N THR A 223 -0.84 13.94 -0.03
CA THR A 223 -0.81 13.11 -1.24
C THR A 223 -1.32 11.72 -0.87
N GLU A 224 -2.51 11.38 -1.35
CA GLU A 224 -3.11 10.06 -1.15
C GLU A 224 -3.09 9.26 -2.45
N THR A 225 -2.51 8.06 -2.40
CA THR A 225 -2.58 7.08 -3.48
C THR A 225 -3.41 5.89 -3.04
N LYS A 226 -4.52 5.64 -3.75
CA LYS A 226 -5.39 4.48 -3.56
C LYS A 226 -5.22 3.52 -4.72
N SER A 227 -5.11 2.23 -4.44
CA SER A 227 -4.98 1.16 -5.43
C SER A 227 -5.95 0.03 -5.10
N ASN A 228 -6.65 -0.45 -6.11
CA ASN A 228 -7.51 -1.63 -6.04
C ASN A 228 -7.09 -2.59 -7.15
N THR A 229 -6.63 -3.79 -6.77
CA THR A 229 -6.20 -4.80 -7.73
C THR A 229 -7.01 -6.07 -7.57
N PHE A 230 -7.64 -6.52 -8.64
CA PHE A 230 -8.25 -7.84 -8.75
C PHE A 230 -7.36 -8.74 -9.61
N VAL A 231 -7.04 -9.92 -9.12
CA VAL A 231 -6.24 -10.93 -9.81
C VAL A 231 -7.05 -12.22 -9.91
N LEU A 232 -7.25 -12.70 -11.12
CA LEU A 232 -7.81 -14.02 -11.42
C LEU A 232 -6.73 -14.82 -12.14
N GLY A 233 -6.21 -15.85 -11.49
CA GLY A 233 -5.27 -16.81 -12.06
C GLY A 233 -5.96 -18.15 -12.29
N VAL A 234 -5.80 -18.71 -13.49
CA VAL A 234 -6.26 -20.05 -13.84
C VAL A 234 -5.05 -20.83 -14.34
N GLY A 235 -4.81 -21.98 -13.74
CA GLY A 235 -3.74 -22.92 -14.12
C GLY A 235 -4.33 -24.28 -14.44
N TYR A 236 -3.84 -24.92 -15.50
CA TYR A 236 -4.21 -26.29 -15.82
C TYR A 236 -3.01 -27.05 -16.38
N LYS A 237 -2.76 -28.22 -15.80
CA LYS A 237 -1.74 -29.15 -16.29
C LYS A 237 -2.41 -30.28 -17.06
N PHE A 238 -2.13 -30.36 -18.36
CA PHE A 238 -2.48 -31.49 -19.21
C PHE A 238 -1.35 -32.52 -19.13
N THR A 239 -1.66 -33.72 -18.65
CA THR A 239 -0.79 -34.90 -18.77
C THR A 239 -1.14 -35.66 -20.05
N GLU A 240 -0.14 -36.27 -20.70
CA GLU A 240 -0.33 -37.14 -21.88
C GLU A 240 -0.76 -36.40 -23.15
N VAL A 241 -0.14 -35.25 -23.43
CA VAL A 241 -0.31 -34.58 -24.73
C VAL A 241 0.60 -35.28 -25.75
N PRO A 242 0.06 -35.78 -26.89
CA PRO A 242 0.89 -36.35 -27.94
C PRO A 242 1.83 -35.28 -28.49
N ASN A 243 3.13 -35.54 -28.42
CA ASN A 243 4.12 -34.56 -28.84
C ASN A 243 4.04 -34.34 -30.37
N PRO A 244 3.75 -33.12 -30.86
CA PRO A 244 3.71 -32.85 -32.31
C PRO A 244 5.10 -33.01 -32.97
N PHE A 245 6.18 -33.01 -32.17
CA PHE A 245 7.54 -33.29 -32.61
C PHE A 245 7.97 -34.76 -32.38
N ALA A 246 7.10 -35.61 -31.83
CA ALA A 246 7.39 -37.04 -31.73
C ALA A 246 7.34 -37.69 -33.13
N ARG A 247 8.52 -38.19 -33.53
CA ARG A 247 8.77 -39.25 -34.53
C ARG A 247 7.66 -39.47 -35.59
N LYS A 248 7.83 -38.85 -36.77
CA LYS A 248 7.60 -39.61 -38.01
C LYS A 248 8.82 -40.50 -38.23
N ARG A 249 8.59 -41.79 -38.52
CA ARG A 249 9.59 -42.82 -38.79
C ARG A 249 10.62 -42.30 -39.83
N GLY A 250 11.85 -41.97 -39.42
CA GLY A 250 12.96 -41.64 -40.35
C GLY A 250 13.82 -40.38 -40.11
N SER A 251 13.57 -39.51 -39.12
CA SER A 251 14.37 -38.27 -38.93
C SER A 251 15.64 -38.46 -38.07
N ARG A 252 16.80 -37.99 -38.57
CA ARG A 252 18.14 -38.05 -37.95
C ARG A 252 18.44 -36.85 -37.03
N LEU A 253 17.57 -36.54 -36.07
CA LEU A 253 17.86 -35.50 -35.07
C LEU A 253 18.35 -36.12 -33.74
N PRO A 254 19.41 -35.58 -33.09
CA PRO A 254 20.11 -36.18 -31.95
C PRO A 254 19.41 -36.04 -30.58
N ILE A 255 18.12 -35.66 -30.55
CA ILE A 255 17.38 -35.41 -29.31
C ILE A 255 16.25 -36.43 -29.20
N ALA A 256 16.22 -37.20 -28.11
CA ALA A 256 15.11 -38.10 -27.79
C ALA A 256 13.88 -37.27 -27.37
N PHE A 257 12.84 -37.31 -28.17
CA PHE A 257 11.57 -36.63 -27.91
C PHE A 257 10.64 -37.56 -27.11
N LEU A 258 10.00 -37.03 -26.06
CA LEU A 258 9.02 -37.80 -25.27
C LEU A 258 7.78 -38.08 -26.12
N SER A 259 7.22 -39.30 -26.03
CA SER A 259 5.97 -39.68 -26.70
C SER A 259 4.76 -38.98 -26.09
N ASP A 260 4.76 -38.86 -24.76
CA ASP A 260 3.74 -38.18 -23.97
C ASP A 260 4.38 -36.98 -23.28
N THR A 261 3.88 -35.78 -23.54
CA THR A 261 4.42 -34.55 -22.94
C THR A 261 3.45 -33.95 -21.93
N GLU A 262 4.01 -33.21 -20.97
CA GLU A 262 3.24 -32.38 -20.05
C GLU A 262 3.11 -30.98 -20.66
N LEU A 263 1.89 -30.48 -20.72
CA LEU A 263 1.57 -29.11 -21.11
C LEU A 263 0.96 -28.38 -19.91
N GLU A 264 1.63 -27.34 -19.44
CA GLU A 264 1.14 -26.45 -18.39
C GLU A 264 0.62 -25.17 -19.03
N VAL A 265 -0.66 -24.88 -18.85
CA VAL A 265 -1.29 -23.64 -19.32
C VAL A 265 -1.66 -22.80 -18.11
N ARG A 266 -1.24 -21.54 -18.13
CA ARG A 266 -1.58 -20.56 -17.09
C ARG A 266 -2.09 -19.29 -17.73
N THR A 267 -3.18 -18.75 -17.20
CA THR A 267 -3.75 -17.47 -17.59
C THR A 267 -4.03 -16.64 -16.35
N ASP A 268 -3.35 -15.50 -16.24
CA ASP A 268 -3.54 -14.52 -15.17
C ASP A 268 -4.17 -13.25 -15.75
N LEU A 269 -5.37 -12.91 -15.29
CA LEU A 269 -6.03 -11.63 -15.52
C LEU A 269 -5.80 -10.75 -14.30
N THR A 270 -5.18 -9.59 -14.49
CA THR A 270 -5.00 -8.57 -13.45
C THR A 270 -5.71 -7.29 -13.88
N ILE A 271 -6.63 -6.82 -13.07
CA ILE A 271 -7.28 -5.52 -13.23
C ILE A 271 -6.84 -4.67 -12.04
N ARG A 272 -6.01 -3.65 -12.31
CA ARG A 272 -5.56 -2.70 -11.31
C ARG A 272 -6.13 -1.33 -11.63
N ASP A 273 -6.71 -0.70 -10.63
CA ASP A 273 -7.13 0.69 -10.70
C ASP A 273 -6.42 1.48 -9.60
N ASN A 274 -5.62 2.47 -9.98
CA ASN A 274 -4.95 3.35 -9.04
C ASN A 274 -5.23 4.82 -9.34
N VAL A 275 -5.31 5.63 -8.29
CA VAL A 275 -5.50 7.08 -8.34
C VAL A 275 -4.65 7.74 -7.28
N THR A 276 -4.04 8.86 -7.64
CA THR A 276 -3.28 9.73 -6.74
C THR A 276 -3.95 11.09 -6.70
N ILE A 277 -4.34 11.50 -5.50
CA ILE A 277 -5.07 12.71 -5.21
C ILE A 277 -4.19 13.55 -4.29
N ILE A 278 -3.95 14.80 -4.66
CA ILE A 278 -3.36 15.81 -3.78
C ILE A 278 -4.50 16.62 -3.17
N ARG A 279 -4.58 16.63 -1.84
CA ARG A 279 -5.52 17.46 -1.09
C ARG A 279 -4.77 18.57 -0.40
N LYS A 280 -5.10 19.82 -0.72
CA LYS A 280 -4.46 20.99 -0.12
C LYS A 280 -5.24 21.44 1.10
N MET A 281 -4.54 21.59 2.21
CA MET A 281 -5.16 21.92 3.51
C MET A 281 -5.65 23.36 3.58
N VAL A 282 -4.90 24.32 3.01
CA VAL A 282 -5.18 25.75 3.10
C VAL A 282 -6.22 26.17 2.07
N GLU A 283 -6.03 25.78 0.81
CA GLU A 283 -6.94 26.12 -0.29
C GLU A 283 -8.19 25.22 -0.34
N ARG A 284 -8.25 24.16 0.48
CA ARG A 284 -9.34 23.18 0.53
C ARG A 284 -9.71 22.63 -0.85
N GLN A 285 -8.69 22.39 -1.65
CA GLN A 285 -8.83 21.92 -3.03
C GLN A 285 -8.26 20.50 -3.17
N ASN A 286 -9.02 19.65 -3.83
CA ASN A 286 -8.61 18.30 -4.20
C ASN A 286 -8.25 18.27 -5.69
N GLN A 287 -7.09 17.73 -6.02
CA GLN A 287 -6.61 17.62 -7.40
C GLN A 287 -6.11 16.21 -7.67
N VAL A 288 -6.66 15.57 -8.70
CA VAL A 288 -6.13 14.31 -9.21
C VAL A 288 -4.87 14.61 -10.03
N THR A 289 -3.73 14.07 -9.61
CA THR A 289 -2.43 14.31 -10.27
C THR A 289 -1.96 13.12 -11.09
N ALA A 290 -2.33 11.91 -10.67
CA ALA A 290 -2.02 10.70 -11.41
C ALA A 290 -3.11 9.65 -11.21
N GLY A 291 -3.13 8.67 -12.10
CA GLY A 291 -4.03 7.54 -11.98
C GLY A 291 -4.16 6.81 -13.29
N GLN A 292 -4.37 5.51 -13.20
CA GLN A 292 -4.55 4.66 -14.37
C GLN A 292 -5.34 3.41 -13.99
N LYS A 293 -6.10 2.93 -14.97
CA LYS A 293 -6.66 1.59 -14.97
C LYS A 293 -5.82 0.72 -15.89
N LEU A 294 -5.12 -0.24 -15.29
CA LEU A 294 -4.31 -1.24 -15.96
C LEU A 294 -5.08 -2.56 -16.02
N ILE A 295 -5.27 -3.10 -17.22
CA ILE A 295 -5.78 -4.44 -17.45
C ILE A 295 -4.64 -5.24 -18.08
N SER A 296 -4.19 -6.30 -17.43
CA SER A 296 -3.13 -7.18 -17.92
C SER A 296 -3.66 -8.61 -18.03
N ILE A 297 -3.52 -9.20 -19.22
CA ILE A 297 -3.85 -10.59 -19.51
C ILE A 297 -2.55 -11.28 -19.87
N LYS A 298 -2.09 -12.17 -19.00
CA LYS A 298 -0.87 -12.95 -19.20
C LYS A 298 -1.23 -14.41 -19.36
N THR A 299 -1.03 -14.95 -20.55
CA THR A 299 -1.20 -16.36 -20.83
C THR A 299 0.14 -16.97 -21.18
N SER A 300 0.49 -18.10 -20.58
CA SER A 300 1.64 -18.91 -20.97
C SER A 300 1.28 -20.37 -21.08
N ALA A 301 1.87 -21.04 -22.07
CA ALA A 301 1.76 -22.45 -22.29
C ALA A 301 3.17 -23.05 -22.38
N ASP A 302 3.55 -23.82 -21.36
CA ASP A 302 4.87 -24.42 -21.22
C ASP A 302 4.76 -25.92 -21.51
N MET A 303 5.46 -26.40 -22.53
CA MET A 303 5.49 -27.79 -22.97
C MET A 303 6.90 -28.36 -22.84
N LYS A 304 7.03 -29.47 -22.10
CA LYS A 304 8.29 -30.22 -22.04
C LYS A 304 8.41 -31.10 -23.27
N VAL A 305 9.27 -30.73 -24.21
CA VAL A 305 9.44 -31.43 -25.49
C VAL A 305 10.43 -32.60 -25.36
N SER A 306 11.47 -32.43 -24.55
CA SER A 306 12.39 -33.48 -24.10
C SER A 306 12.84 -33.20 -22.68
N ASP A 307 13.59 -34.11 -22.07
CA ASP A 307 14.18 -33.91 -20.72
C ASP A 307 15.06 -32.66 -20.61
N LYS A 308 15.57 -32.17 -21.76
CA LYS A 308 16.47 -31.01 -21.85
C LYS A 308 15.87 -29.82 -22.59
N LEU A 309 14.69 -29.95 -23.18
CA LEU A 309 14.08 -28.89 -24.01
C LEU A 309 12.66 -28.60 -23.55
N THR A 310 12.43 -27.35 -23.15
CA THR A 310 11.09 -26.81 -22.86
C THR A 310 10.74 -25.73 -23.87
N LEU A 311 9.58 -25.85 -24.49
CA LEU A 311 8.98 -24.86 -25.38
C LEU A 311 7.97 -24.04 -24.58
N ARG A 312 8.08 -22.72 -24.62
CA ARG A 312 7.15 -21.80 -23.95
C ARG A 312 6.53 -20.88 -24.96
N PHE A 313 5.21 -20.93 -25.10
CA PHE A 313 4.44 -19.88 -25.76
C PHE A 313 3.97 -18.88 -24.70
N PHE A 314 4.07 -17.58 -24.98
CA PHE A 314 3.56 -16.55 -24.10
C PHE A 314 2.80 -15.49 -24.87
N TYR A 315 1.76 -14.96 -24.24
CA TYR A 315 0.94 -13.85 -24.68
C TYR A 315 0.70 -12.92 -23.50
N ASP A 316 1.23 -11.70 -23.55
CA ASP A 316 1.03 -10.65 -22.56
C ASP A 316 0.36 -9.46 -23.24
N HIS A 317 -0.88 -9.16 -22.86
CA HIS A 317 -1.61 -8.00 -23.33
C HIS A 317 -1.84 -7.06 -22.16
N GLN A 318 -1.32 -5.84 -22.26
CA GLN A 318 -1.46 -4.79 -21.26
C GLN A 318 -2.19 -3.60 -21.86
N LEU A 319 -3.34 -3.28 -21.31
CA LEU A 319 -4.12 -2.09 -21.64
C LEU A 319 -4.03 -1.12 -20.47
N THR A 320 -3.57 0.10 -20.75
CA THR A 320 -3.48 1.17 -19.75
C THR A 320 -4.41 2.29 -20.17
N ARG A 321 -5.36 2.63 -19.30
CA ARG A 321 -6.24 3.79 -19.48
C ARG A 321 -5.92 4.81 -18.38
N PRO A 322 -5.22 5.90 -18.70
CA PRO A 322 -4.98 6.97 -17.73
C PRO A 322 -6.29 7.59 -17.25
N LYS A 323 -6.31 8.04 -15.99
CA LYS A 323 -7.43 8.80 -15.42
C LYS A 323 -7.32 10.30 -15.62
N ILE A 324 -6.13 10.78 -15.97
CA ILE A 324 -5.85 12.19 -16.24
C ILE A 324 -5.87 12.47 -17.74
N SER A 325 -6.37 13.64 -18.12
CA SER A 325 -6.51 14.05 -19.53
C SER A 325 -5.18 14.34 -20.23
N THR A 326 -4.08 14.41 -19.48
CA THR A 326 -2.73 14.69 -20.00
C THR A 326 -2.02 13.44 -20.54
N SER A 327 -2.63 12.26 -20.38
CA SER A 327 -2.02 10.98 -20.79
C SER A 327 -2.95 10.20 -21.72
N PHE A 328 -2.36 9.50 -22.68
CA PHE A 328 -3.11 8.74 -23.69
C PHE A 328 -3.25 7.27 -23.32
N PRO A 329 -4.39 6.63 -23.67
CA PRO A 329 -4.56 5.20 -23.50
C PRO A 329 -3.58 4.42 -24.37
N THR A 330 -2.97 3.38 -23.82
CA THR A 330 -2.02 2.50 -24.52
C THR A 330 -2.48 1.05 -24.48
N SER A 331 -2.10 0.29 -25.51
CA SER A 331 -2.35 -1.15 -25.61
C SER A 331 -1.09 -1.81 -26.17
N ASN A 332 -0.38 -2.52 -25.29
CA ASN A 332 0.85 -3.21 -25.64
C ASN A 332 0.60 -4.71 -25.66
N ILE A 333 0.98 -5.37 -26.75
CA ILE A 333 0.88 -6.82 -26.91
C ILE A 333 2.29 -7.35 -27.11
N SER A 334 2.72 -8.25 -26.23
CA SER A 334 3.95 -9.02 -26.38
C SER A 334 3.59 -10.48 -26.53
N THR A 335 3.98 -11.08 -27.65
CA THR A 335 3.72 -12.48 -27.94
C THR A 335 4.98 -13.11 -28.51
N GLY A 336 5.22 -14.37 -28.20
CA GLY A 336 6.39 -15.05 -28.70
C GLY A 336 6.49 -16.49 -28.26
N VAL A 337 7.49 -17.15 -28.84
CA VAL A 337 7.88 -18.51 -28.50
C VAL A 337 9.30 -18.46 -27.94
N SER A 338 9.51 -19.05 -26.77
CA SER A 338 10.78 -19.16 -26.10
C SER A 338 11.19 -20.63 -26.02
N LEU A 339 12.44 -20.92 -26.37
CA LEU A 339 13.05 -22.24 -26.22
C LEU A 339 14.00 -22.19 -25.04
N ARG A 340 13.83 -23.09 -24.08
CA ARG A 340 14.72 -23.23 -22.92
C ARG A 340 15.41 -24.58 -22.99
N PHE A 341 16.73 -24.55 -23.06
CA PHE A 341 17.57 -25.74 -22.93
C PHE A 341 18.10 -25.84 -21.51
N THR A 342 17.88 -26.96 -20.86
CA THR A 342 18.42 -27.27 -19.53
C THR A 342 19.46 -28.37 -19.70
N LEU A 343 20.72 -27.99 -19.52
CA LEU A 343 21.88 -28.88 -19.58
C LEU A 343 22.25 -29.24 -18.14
N THR A 344 21.44 -30.08 -17.49
CA THR A 344 21.91 -30.74 -16.27
C THR A 344 22.85 -31.88 -16.67
N GLN A 345 24.01 -31.90 -16.03
CA GLN A 345 25.14 -32.79 -16.30
C GLN A 345 24.82 -34.23 -15.93
#